data_AF-A0A6N7LS44-F1
#
_entry.id   AF-A0A6N7LS44-F1
#
_cell.length_a   1.000
_cell.length_b   1.000
_cell.length_c   1.000
_cell.angle_alpha   90.00
_cell.angle_beta   90.00
_cell.angle_gamma   90.00
#
_symmetry.space_group_name_H-M   'P 1'
#
loop_
_entity.id
_entity.type
_entity.pdbx_description
1 polymer ?
#
loop_
_entity_poly.entity_id
_entity_poly.type
_entity_poly.pdbx_seq_one_letter_code
_entity_poly.pdbx_strand_id
1 'polypeptide(L)' 'MFSYAARLVAIVALVAGLWQIVLGLVISTGYLDPDLVSRFTTVSSLGEAIDEGLYWIMFAVALGTLAEIGLAVRKRRE' A
#
# COMPACT_ATOMS: atom_id res chain seq x y z
N MET A 1 9.77 -7.16 -19.17
CA MET A 1 9.39 -7.95 -17.98
C MET A 1 9.34 -7.09 -16.72
N PHE A 2 10.39 -6.31 -16.41
CA PHE A 2 10.46 -5.42 -15.24
C PHE A 2 9.21 -4.55 -15.01
N SER A 3 8.73 -3.80 -16.00
CA SER A 3 7.59 -2.89 -15.81
C SER A 3 6.26 -3.61 -15.51
N TYR A 4 6.06 -4.84 -15.98
CA TYR A 4 4.88 -5.63 -15.61
C TYR A 4 4.97 -6.14 -14.17
N ALA A 5 6.15 -6.59 -13.75
CA ALA A 5 6.41 -6.99 -12.36
C ALA A 5 6.28 -5.80 -11.41
N ALA A 6 6.85 -4.65 -11.76
CA ALA A 6 6.73 -3.40 -11.00
C ALA A 6 5.28 -2.96 -10.85
N ARG A 7 4.48 -3.07 -11.92
CA ARG A 7 3.03 -2.79 -11.85
C ARG A 7 2.30 -3.75 -10.91
N LEU A 8 2.62 -5.04 -10.94
CA LEU A 8 2.03 -6.03 -10.04
C LEU A 8 2.40 -5.74 -8.58
N VAL A 9 3.68 -5.47 -8.31
CA VAL A 9 4.17 -5.11 -6.98
C VAL A 9 3.50 -3.84 -6.48
N ALA A 10 3.33 -2.83 -7.34
CA ALA A 10 2.62 -1.61 -7.00
C ALA A 10 1.16 -1.88 -6.60
N ILE A 11 0.45 -2.76 -7.32
CA ILE A 11 -0.93 -3.13 -6.96
C ILE A 11 -0.97 -3.82 -5.59
N VAL A 12 -0.07 -4.77 -5.34
CA VAL A 12 -0.01 -5.49 -4.05
C VAL A 12 0.28 -4.52 -2.90
N ALA A 13 1.27 -3.63 -3.09
CA ALA A 13 1.61 -2.60 -2.11
C ALA A 13 0.43 -1.64 -1.85
N LEU A 14 -0.33 -1.28 -2.90
CA LEU A 14 -1.50 -0.42 -2.76
C LEU A 14 -2.58 -1.09 -1.92
N VAL A 15 -2.87 -2.37 -2.19
CA VAL A 15 -3.85 -3.15 -1.43
C VAL A 15 -3.42 -3.30 0.03
N ALA A 16 -2.13 -3.59 0.28
CA ALA A 16 -1.60 -3.70 1.63
C ALA A 16 -1.70 -2.37 2.41
N GLY A 17 -1.35 -1.25 1.77
CA GLY A 17 -1.46 0.07 2.39
C GLY A 17 -2.91 0.48 2.68
N LEU A 18 -3.83 0.22 1.74
CA LEU A 18 -5.26 0.45 1.95
C LEU A 18 -5.81 -0.39 3.10
N TRP A 19 -5.40 -1.66 3.20
CA TRP A 19 -5.80 -2.55 4.28
C TRP A 19 -5.40 -1.99 5.65
N GLN A 20 -4.16 -1.51 5.79
CA GLN A 20 -3.67 -0.88 7.02
C GLN A 20 -4.46 0.38 7.40
N ILE A 21 -4.77 1.24 6.43
CA ILE A 21 -5.60 2.44 6.69
C ILE A 21 -7.02 2.06 7.10
N VAL A 22 -7.65 1.09 6.43
CA VAL A 22 -9.00 0.63 6.78
C VAL A 22 -9.02 0.08 8.20
N LEU A 23 -8.06 -0.78 8.57
CA LEU A 23 -7.95 -1.28 9.95
C LEU A 23 -7.73 -0.14 10.94
N GLY A 24 -6.85 0.81 10.61
CA GLY A 24 -6.60 1.99 11.42
C GLY A 24 -7.87 2.81 11.70
N LEU A 25 -8.70 3.00 10.68
CA LEU A 25 -9.98 3.71 10.78
C LEU A 25 -11.02 2.93 11.59
N VAL A 26 -11.15 1.62 11.35
CA VAL A 26 -12.12 0.78 12.07
C VAL A 26 -11.78 0.72 13.57
N ILE A 27 -10.50 0.62 13.91
CA ILE A 27 -10.06 0.61 15.31
C ILE A 27 -10.20 2.00 15.94
N SER A 28 -9.82 3.09 15.24
CA SER A 28 -9.96 4.45 15.79
C SER A 28 -11.40 4.87 16.03
N THR A 29 -12.34 4.35 15.24
CA THR A 29 -13.79 4.60 15.40
C THR A 29 -14.44 3.72 16.47
N GLY A 30 -13.67 2.84 17.13
CA GLY A 30 -14.15 1.99 18.22
C GLY A 30 -14.96 0.77 17.78
N TYR A 31 -14.98 0.44 16.47
CA TYR A 31 -15.60 -0.78 15.97
C TYR A 31 -14.80 -2.04 16.31
N LEU A 32 -13.49 -1.89 16.52
CA LEU A 32 -12.58 -2.96 16.93
C LEU A 32 -11.74 -2.51 18.13
N ASP A 33 -11.45 -3.45 19.01
CA ASP A 33 -10.63 -3.23 20.21
C ASP A 33 -9.18 -2.89 19.80
N PRO A 34 -8.56 -1.83 20.35
CA PRO A 34 -7.17 -1.46 20.04
C PRO A 34 -6.15 -2.58 20.24
N ASP A 35 -6.43 -3.55 21.12
CA ASP A 35 -5.55 -4.69 21.36
C ASP A 35 -5.44 -5.63 20.13
N LEU A 36 -6.38 -5.52 19.20
CA LEU A 36 -6.37 -6.25 17.93
C LEU A 36 -5.36 -5.70 16.91
N VAL A 37 -4.82 -4.49 17.10
CA VAL A 37 -3.80 -3.91 16.21
C VAL A 37 -2.65 -4.91 16.03
N SER A 38 -2.08 -5.39 17.13
CA SER A 38 -0.96 -6.33 17.13
C SER A 38 -1.26 -7.69 16.46
N ARG A 39 -2.53 -8.04 16.27
CA ARG A 39 -2.96 -9.29 15.62
C ARG A 39 -3.08 -9.16 14.11
N PHE A 40 -3.44 -7.96 13.64
CA PHE A 40 -3.72 -7.71 12.24
C PHE A 40 -2.64 -6.88 11.55
N THR A 41 -1.72 -6.30 12.32
CA THR A 41 -0.63 -5.47 11.83
C THR A 41 0.69 -5.91 12.48
N THR A 42 1.81 -5.53 11.86
CA THR A 42 3.16 -5.79 12.35
C THR A 42 3.65 -4.77 13.39
N VAL A 43 2.81 -3.81 13.76
CA VAL A 43 3.19 -2.63 14.54
C VAL A 43 2.47 -2.58 15.88
N SER A 44 3.04 -1.79 16.80
CA SER A 44 2.65 -1.80 18.21
C SER A 44 1.53 -0.81 18.52
N SER A 45 1.27 0.13 17.61
CA SER A 45 0.31 1.21 17.83
C SER A 45 -0.52 1.50 16.59
N LEU A 46 -1.70 2.06 16.84
CA LEU A 46 -2.65 2.43 15.79
C LEU A 46 -2.09 3.53 14.86
N GLY A 47 -1.44 4.53 15.43
CA GLY A 47 -0.84 5.62 14.65
C GLY A 47 0.25 5.11 13.71
N GLU A 48 1.10 4.23 14.22
CA GLU A 48 2.16 3.59 13.43
C GLU A 48 1.59 2.74 12.28
N ALA A 49 0.44 2.08 12.48
CA ALA A 49 -0.21 1.29 11.43
C ALA A 49 -0.73 2.18 10.28
N ILE A 50 -1.27 3.35 10.62
CA ILE A 50 -1.74 4.34 9.64
C ILE A 50 -0.54 4.92 8.88
N ASP A 51 0.54 5.28 9.58
CA ASP A 51 1.75 5.80 8.96
C ASP A 51 2.38 4.77 8.01
N GLU A 52 2.50 3.51 8.44
CA GLU A 52 3.00 2.42 7.58
C GLU A 52 2.12 2.24 6.34
N GLY A 53 0.79 2.23 6.52
CA GLY A 53 -0.16 2.15 5.42
C GLY A 53 -0.02 3.30 4.41
N LEU A 54 0.22 4.52 4.91
CA LEU A 54 0.46 5.69 4.07
C LEU A 54 1.75 5.55 3.26
N TYR A 55 2.83 5.06 3.86
CA TYR A 55 4.08 4.79 3.14
C TYR A 55 3.90 3.74 2.04
N TRP A 56 3.17 2.66 2.32
CA TRP A 56 2.84 1.64 1.31
C TRP A 56 2.05 2.21 0.12
N ILE A 57 1.07 3.09 0.39
CA ILE A 57 0.31 3.77 -0.66
C ILE A 57 1.22 4.69 -1.49
N MET A 58 2.05 5.52 -0.85
CA MET A 58 2.96 6.41 -1.57
C MET A 58 3.95 5.62 -2.44
N PHE A 59 4.50 4.53 -1.90
CA PHE A 59 5.37 3.63 -2.63
C PHE A 59 4.66 3.02 -3.85
N ALA A 60 3.44 2.52 -3.66
CA ALA A 60 2.64 1.94 -4.73
C ALA A 60 2.34 2.94 -5.85
N VAL A 61 1.95 4.17 -5.50
CA VAL A 61 1.69 5.24 -6.47
C VAL A 61 2.95 5.58 -7.26
N ALA A 62 4.09 5.77 -6.59
CA ALA A 62 5.35 6.07 -7.24
C ALA A 62 5.79 4.94 -8.18
N LEU A 63 5.81 3.69 -7.69
CA LEU A 63 6.23 2.53 -8.46
C LEU A 63 5.29 2.25 -9.64
N GLY A 64 3.98 2.34 -9.42
CA GLY A 64 2.96 2.15 -10.45
C GLY A 64 3.09 3.19 -11.57
N THR A 65 3.28 4.46 -11.20
CA THR A 65 3.49 5.54 -12.17
C THR A 65 4.75 5.30 -13.01
N LEU A 66 5.87 4.95 -12.37
CA LEU A 66 7.12 4.64 -13.08
C LEU A 66 6.97 3.41 -14.00
N ALA A 67 6.25 2.38 -13.54
CA ALA A 67 5.96 1.19 -14.33
C ALA A 67 5.14 1.53 -15.58
N GLU A 68 4.11 2.37 -15.45
CA GLU A 68 3.28 2.81 -16.57
C GLU A 68 4.05 3.68 -17.56
N ILE A 69 4.86 4.64 -17.08
CA ILE A 69 5.74 5.45 -17.94
C ILE A 69 6.69 4.53 -18.72
N GLY A 70 7.33 3.56 -18.06
CA GLY A 70 8.24 2.62 -18.71
C GLY A 70 7.54 1.76 -19.78
N LEU A 71 6.31 1.31 -19.53
CA LEU A 71 5.50 0.59 -20.51
C LEU A 71 5.11 1.48 -21.69
N ALA A 72 4.71 2.72 -21.44
CA ALA A 72 4.32 3.68 -22.46
C ALA A 72 5.49 4.05 -23.38
N VAL A 73 6.68 4.27 -22.81
CA VAL A 73 7.91 4.53 -23.57
C VAL A 73 8.28 3.33 -24.44
N ARG A 74 8.19 2.09 -23.90
CA ARG A 74 8.47 0.88 -24.70
C ARG A 74 7.50 0.77 -25.88
N LYS A 75 6.21 0.96 -25.64
CA LYS A 75 5.15 0.89 -26.66
C LYS A 75 5.33 1.91 -27.79
N ARG A 76 5.92 3.08 -27.52
CA ARG A 76 6.20 4.10 -28.55
C ARG A 76 7.42 3.81 -29.41
N ARG A 77 8.30 2.89 -28.98
CA ARG A 77 9.55 2.54 -29.67
C ARG A 77 9.38 1.31 -30.59
N GLU A 78 8.35 0.52 -30.34
CA GLU A 78 7.88 -0.58 -31.18
C GLU A 78 6.94 -0.04 -32.28
#